data_AF-A0A8X6SEK5-F1
#
_entry.id   AF-A0A8X6SEK5-F1
#
_cell.length_a   1.000
_cell.length_b   1.000
_cell.length_c   1.000
_cell.angle_alpha   90.00
_cell.angle_beta   90.00
_cell.angle_gamma   90.00
#
_symmetry.space_group_name_H-M   'P 1'
#
loop_
_entity.id
_entity.type
_entity.pdbx_description
1 polymer ?
#
loop_
_entity_poly.entity_id
_entity_poly.type
_entity_poly.pdbx_seq_one_letter_code
_entity_poly.pdbx_strand_id
1 'polypeptide(L)'
;MFKNCRKEDLRIVALELGETVAEKVTIVELTEIIKENKYFKEDVEFVKELIQYTIEDRKRAEEDRKKKEAENRLREKELELELARLNVNSDNERTGEGCNTLDALVKSVRILTVKVPNRPEGWAFFFASLERAFVSKNVPEKFKSEILLNLLGEKASNVLTYVKDDELNNYEQLKSIILREYEPSANQFLEQFKKATRHPNETFIQYTSRLITNWQYYLKLRKVSDFDILNDLIVSDKIFSSLEKEVASHISVRAGNDWFRPLELSKEIDLYNTSRERA
;
A
#
# COMPACT_ATOMS: atom_id res chain seq x y z
N MET A 1 -60.17 -27.03 -42.37
CA MET A 1 -59.28 -26.10 -43.10
C MET A 1 -58.82 -24.98 -42.18
N PHE A 2 -59.70 -24.15 -41.63
CA PHE A 2 -59.32 -23.00 -40.79
C PHE A 2 -59.05 -23.27 -39.29
N LYS A 3 -58.63 -24.51 -38.92
CA LYS A 3 -58.34 -24.82 -37.51
C LYS A 3 -57.02 -24.13 -37.10
N ASN A 4 -56.97 -23.50 -35.92
CA ASN A 4 -55.82 -22.74 -35.38
C ASN A 4 -55.47 -21.42 -36.08
N CYS A 5 -56.31 -20.93 -37.00
CA CYS A 5 -56.14 -19.62 -37.62
C CYS A 5 -56.59 -18.51 -36.66
N ARG A 6 -55.77 -17.47 -36.50
CA ARG A 6 -56.17 -16.20 -35.88
C ARG A 6 -56.77 -15.29 -36.94
N LYS A 7 -57.48 -14.26 -36.47
CA LYS A 7 -58.04 -13.19 -37.32
C LYS A 7 -56.98 -12.57 -38.25
N GLU A 8 -55.76 -12.42 -37.76
CA GLU A 8 -54.61 -11.88 -38.50
C GLU A 8 -54.17 -12.83 -39.63
N ASP A 9 -54.09 -14.13 -39.37
CA ASP A 9 -53.72 -15.13 -40.39
C ASP A 9 -54.72 -15.12 -41.54
N LEU A 10 -56.02 -15.11 -41.24
CA LEU A 10 -57.08 -15.10 -42.26
C LEU A 10 -57.10 -13.79 -43.04
N ARG A 11 -56.72 -12.67 -42.41
CA ARG A 11 -56.60 -11.38 -43.09
C ARG A 11 -55.43 -11.38 -44.09
N ILE A 12 -54.29 -11.95 -43.71
CA ILE A 12 -53.13 -12.10 -44.59
C ILE A 12 -53.49 -13.02 -45.77
N VAL A 13 -54.11 -14.16 -45.49
CA VAL A 13 -54.57 -15.10 -46.54
C VAL A 13 -55.55 -14.44 -47.49
N ALA A 14 -56.53 -13.66 -47.00
CA ALA A 14 -57.47 -12.95 -47.87
C ALA A 14 -56.78 -11.87 -48.74
N LEU A 15 -55.81 -11.15 -48.21
CA LEU A 15 -55.02 -10.17 -48.97
C LEU A 15 -54.16 -10.85 -50.05
N GLU A 16 -53.51 -11.97 -49.73
CA GLU A 16 -52.70 -12.76 -50.67
C GLU A 16 -53.54 -13.40 -51.79
N LEU A 17 -54.82 -13.69 -51.51
CA LEU A 17 -55.79 -14.14 -52.52
C LEU A 17 -56.33 -12.98 -53.40
N GLY A 18 -55.85 -11.75 -53.18
CA GLY A 18 -56.21 -10.56 -53.94
C GLY A 18 -57.51 -9.88 -53.50
N GLU A 19 -58.05 -10.23 -52.34
CA GLU A 19 -59.28 -9.64 -51.80
C GLU A 19 -59.00 -8.39 -50.97
N THR A 20 -59.86 -7.38 -51.09
CA THR A 20 -59.73 -6.16 -50.28
C THR A 20 -60.43 -6.35 -48.94
N VAL A 21 -59.65 -6.38 -47.85
CA VAL A 21 -60.19 -6.61 -46.50
C VAL A 21 -60.37 -5.29 -45.74
N ALA A 22 -61.60 -4.99 -45.32
CA ALA A 22 -61.92 -3.84 -44.47
C ALA A 22 -61.28 -3.94 -43.07
N GLU A 23 -60.99 -2.81 -42.44
CA GLU A 23 -60.24 -2.75 -41.17
C GLU A 23 -60.99 -3.38 -39.97
N LYS A 24 -62.33 -3.37 -40.01
CA LYS A 24 -63.21 -3.90 -38.96
C LYS A 24 -63.99 -5.14 -39.38
N VAL A 25 -63.35 -6.05 -40.09
CA VAL A 25 -63.96 -7.32 -40.51
C VAL A 25 -63.87 -8.38 -39.39
N THR A 26 -64.84 -9.28 -39.28
CA THR A 26 -64.85 -10.39 -38.30
C THR A 26 -64.18 -11.66 -38.85
N ILE A 27 -63.83 -12.60 -37.98
CA ILE A 27 -63.24 -13.90 -38.39
C ILE A 27 -64.19 -14.67 -39.32
N VAL A 28 -65.50 -14.56 -39.07
CA VAL A 28 -66.54 -15.22 -39.86
C VAL A 28 -66.60 -14.62 -41.27
N GLU A 29 -66.61 -13.29 -41.37
CA GLU A 29 -66.59 -12.57 -42.66
C GLU A 29 -65.32 -12.87 -43.48
N LEU A 30 -64.14 -12.94 -42.84
CA LEU A 30 -62.90 -13.35 -43.51
C LEU A 30 -63.00 -14.77 -44.07
N THR A 31 -63.60 -15.67 -43.30
CA THR A 31 -63.73 -17.06 -43.69
C THR A 31 -64.69 -17.21 -44.88
N GLU A 32 -65.74 -16.39 -44.93
CA GLU A 32 -66.67 -16.34 -46.07
C GLU A 32 -66.02 -15.74 -47.31
N ILE A 33 -65.29 -14.63 -47.19
CA ILE A 33 -64.53 -14.00 -48.29
C ILE A 33 -63.56 -15.01 -48.91
N ILE A 34 -62.80 -15.73 -48.07
CA ILE A 34 -61.86 -16.74 -48.55
C ILE A 34 -62.58 -17.90 -49.23
N LYS A 35 -63.75 -18.34 -48.74
CA LYS A 35 -64.53 -19.44 -49.35
C LYS A 35 -65.18 -19.05 -50.67
N GLU A 36 -65.57 -17.79 -50.82
CA GLU A 36 -66.22 -17.29 -52.03
C GLU A 36 -65.23 -16.96 -53.16
N ASN A 37 -63.94 -16.79 -52.82
CA ASN A 37 -62.87 -16.49 -53.77
C ASN A 37 -62.69 -17.60 -54.82
N LYS A 38 -62.40 -17.19 -56.06
CA LYS A 38 -62.25 -18.09 -57.21
C LYS A 38 -61.19 -19.18 -57.00
N TYR A 39 -60.06 -18.83 -56.36
CA TYR A 39 -58.96 -19.77 -56.13
C TYR A 39 -59.34 -20.82 -55.08
N PHE A 40 -60.21 -20.49 -54.13
CA PHE A 40 -60.74 -21.46 -53.19
C PHE A 40 -61.68 -22.48 -53.84
N LYS A 41 -62.44 -22.05 -54.86
CA LYS A 41 -63.37 -22.92 -55.60
C LYS A 41 -62.65 -23.78 -56.65
N GLU A 42 -61.55 -23.29 -57.21
CA GLU A 42 -60.76 -23.96 -58.24
C GLU A 42 -59.67 -24.88 -57.66
N ASP A 43 -58.96 -24.44 -56.62
CA ASP A 43 -57.85 -25.18 -56.00
C ASP A 43 -57.86 -25.02 -54.47
N VAL A 44 -58.61 -25.90 -53.82
CA VAL A 44 -58.73 -25.95 -52.36
C VAL A 44 -57.38 -26.26 -51.69
N GLU A 45 -56.49 -27.02 -52.35
CA GLU A 45 -55.22 -27.42 -51.74
C GLU A 45 -54.22 -26.27 -51.73
N PHE A 46 -54.19 -25.45 -52.79
CA PHE A 46 -53.42 -24.21 -52.82
C PHE A 46 -53.77 -23.27 -51.65
N VAL A 47 -55.07 -23.06 -51.39
CA VAL A 47 -55.50 -22.19 -50.27
C VAL A 47 -55.17 -22.84 -48.92
N LYS A 48 -55.17 -24.17 -48.83
CA LYS A 48 -54.77 -24.90 -47.63
C LYS A 48 -53.28 -24.73 -47.32
N GLU A 49 -52.43 -24.81 -48.33
CA GLU A 49 -50.98 -24.57 -48.20
C GLU A 49 -50.69 -23.12 -47.82
N LEU A 50 -51.41 -22.16 -48.41
CA LEU A 50 -51.27 -20.74 -48.08
C LEU A 50 -51.63 -20.44 -46.61
N ILE A 51 -52.71 -21.05 -46.12
CA ILE A 51 -53.10 -20.96 -44.70
C ILE A 51 -52.02 -21.58 -43.81
N GLN A 52 -51.51 -22.76 -44.18
CA GLN A 52 -50.48 -23.45 -43.41
C GLN A 52 -49.17 -22.64 -43.34
N TYR A 53 -48.72 -22.10 -44.47
CA TYR A 53 -47.57 -21.22 -44.57
C TYR A 53 -47.72 -19.99 -43.67
N THR A 54 -48.88 -19.33 -43.71
CA THR A 54 -49.15 -18.13 -42.89
C THR A 54 -49.09 -18.44 -41.39
N ILE A 55 -49.61 -19.61 -40.97
CA ILE A 55 -49.54 -20.06 -39.57
C ILE A 55 -48.10 -20.35 -39.14
N GLU A 56 -47.31 -20.98 -40.02
CA GLU A 56 -45.91 -21.34 -39.76
C GLU A 56 -44.99 -20.13 -39.74
N ASP A 57 -45.20 -19.16 -40.62
CA ASP A 57 -44.46 -17.89 -40.66
C ASP A 57 -44.67 -17.10 -39.38
N ARG A 58 -45.92 -16.97 -38.92
CA ARG A 58 -46.22 -16.36 -37.62
C ARG A 58 -45.55 -17.10 -36.46
N LYS A 59 -45.53 -18.43 -36.47
CA LYS A 59 -44.86 -19.20 -35.40
C LYS A 59 -43.36 -18.93 -35.37
N ARG A 60 -42.70 -18.88 -36.53
CA ARG A 60 -41.28 -18.51 -36.63
C ARG A 60 -41.02 -17.10 -36.11
N ALA A 61 -41.83 -16.12 -36.51
CA ALA A 61 -41.71 -14.74 -36.03
C ALA A 61 -41.89 -14.62 -34.51
N GLU A 62 -42.80 -15.40 -33.91
CA GLU A 62 -43.01 -15.44 -32.46
C GLU A 62 -41.83 -16.09 -31.73
N GLU A 63 -41.27 -17.16 -32.27
CA GLU A 63 -40.09 -17.83 -31.73
C GLU A 63 -38.85 -16.93 -31.78
N ASP A 64 -38.64 -16.23 -32.89
CA ASP A 64 -37.55 -15.25 -33.03
C ASP A 64 -37.72 -14.07 -32.07
N ARG A 65 -38.95 -13.58 -31.88
CA ARG A 65 -39.23 -12.52 -30.89
C ARG A 65 -38.91 -13.00 -29.47
N LYS A 66 -39.34 -14.21 -29.10
CA LYS A 66 -39.04 -14.79 -27.78
C LYS A 66 -37.54 -15.00 -27.57
N LYS A 67 -36.81 -15.44 -28.60
CA LYS A 67 -35.36 -15.63 -28.53
C LYS A 67 -34.65 -14.29 -28.31
N LYS A 68 -35.04 -13.26 -29.05
CA LYS A 68 -34.49 -11.90 -28.91
C LYS A 68 -34.81 -11.27 -27.54
N GLU A 69 -36.01 -11.49 -27.02
CA GLU A 69 -36.37 -11.08 -25.67
C GLU A 69 -35.56 -11.80 -24.59
N ALA A 70 -35.31 -13.11 -24.75
CA ALA A 70 -34.49 -13.88 -23.81
C ALA A 70 -33.02 -13.42 -23.83
N GLU A 71 -32.48 -13.14 -25.02
CA GLU A 71 -31.12 -12.61 -25.19
C GLU A 71 -30.98 -11.21 -24.57
N ASN A 72 -31.96 -10.31 -24.79
CA ASN A 72 -31.97 -8.99 -24.17
C ASN A 72 -32.04 -9.09 -22.63
N ARG A 73 -32.88 -9.97 -22.08
CA ARG A 73 -32.96 -10.20 -20.63
C ARG A 73 -31.67 -10.76 -20.05
N LEU A 74 -30.96 -11.62 -20.78
CA LEU A 74 -29.66 -12.13 -20.34
C LEU A 74 -28.62 -11.01 -20.33
N ARG A 75 -28.60 -10.18 -21.38
CA ARG A 75 -27.67 -9.04 -21.49
C ARG A 75 -27.93 -7.95 -20.45
N GLU A 76 -29.19 -7.68 -20.11
CA GLU A 76 -29.55 -6.79 -19.00
C GLU A 76 -29.03 -7.34 -17.66
N LYS A 77 -29.18 -8.65 -17.41
CA LYS A 77 -28.64 -9.28 -16.20
C LYS A 77 -27.11 -9.28 -16.15
N GLU A 78 -26.44 -9.45 -17.29
CA GLU A 78 -24.99 -9.35 -17.38
C GLU A 78 -24.50 -7.94 -17.07
N LEU A 79 -25.14 -6.91 -17.64
CA LEU A 79 -24.86 -5.51 -17.34
C LEU A 79 -25.15 -5.17 -15.88
N GLU A 80 -26.24 -5.69 -15.30
CA GLU A 80 -26.56 -5.51 -13.88
C GLU A 80 -25.50 -6.14 -12.97
N LEU A 81 -25.03 -7.36 -13.30
CA LEU A 81 -23.94 -8.01 -12.58
C LEU A 81 -22.61 -7.27 -12.74
N GLU A 82 -22.32 -6.72 -13.92
CA GLU A 82 -21.12 -5.93 -14.17
C GLU A 82 -21.15 -4.59 -13.41
N LEU A 83 -22.29 -3.90 -13.40
CA LEU A 83 -22.51 -2.71 -12.57
C LEU A 83 -22.43 -3.03 -11.08
N ALA A 84 -22.97 -4.17 -10.63
CA ALA A 84 -22.84 -4.61 -9.24
C ALA A 84 -21.39 -4.90 -8.87
N ARG A 85 -20.60 -5.52 -9.77
CA ARG A 85 -19.16 -5.75 -9.56
C ARG A 85 -18.37 -4.43 -9.51
N LEU A 86 -18.67 -3.49 -10.41
CA LEU A 86 -18.05 -2.17 -10.42
C LEU A 86 -18.44 -1.37 -9.18
N ASN A 87 -19.69 -1.46 -8.71
CA ASN A 87 -20.13 -0.82 -7.46
C ASN A 87 -19.43 -1.42 -6.24
N VAL A 88 -19.32 -2.75 -6.14
CA VAL A 88 -18.58 -3.42 -5.04
C VAL A 88 -17.09 -3.06 -5.09
N ASN A 89 -16.49 -2.91 -6.27
CA ASN A 89 -15.12 -2.42 -6.40
C ASN A 89 -15.01 -0.94 -6.00
N SER A 90 -15.98 -0.10 -6.37
CA SER A 90 -16.01 1.32 -5.98
C SER A 90 -16.27 1.52 -4.49
N ASP A 91 -17.03 0.62 -3.85
CA ASP A 91 -17.24 0.60 -2.41
C ASP A 91 -16.01 0.04 -1.69
N ASN A 92 -15.26 -0.91 -2.26
CA ASN A 92 -13.94 -1.31 -1.76
C ASN A 92 -12.88 -0.21 -1.93
N GLU A 93 -12.95 0.61 -2.99
CA GLU A 93 -12.09 1.78 -3.15
C GLU A 93 -12.48 2.92 -2.19
N ARG A 94 -13.78 3.12 -1.94
CA ARG A 94 -14.29 4.12 -0.97
C ARG A 94 -14.21 3.68 0.49
N THR A 95 -14.21 2.39 0.79
CA THR A 95 -13.93 1.86 2.14
C THR A 95 -12.45 1.61 2.40
N GLY A 96 -11.63 1.57 1.35
CA GLY A 96 -10.16 1.67 1.41
C GLY A 96 -9.66 3.10 1.64
N GLU A 97 -10.44 4.11 1.24
CA GLU A 97 -10.37 5.48 1.76
C GLU A 97 -11.12 5.61 3.10
N GLY A 98 -10.93 4.65 4.00
CA GLY A 98 -10.93 4.99 5.41
C GLY A 98 -9.92 6.11 5.56
N CYS A 99 -10.42 7.33 5.70
CA CYS A 99 -9.67 8.54 5.99
C CYS A 99 -8.49 8.21 6.92
N ASN A 100 -7.31 7.95 6.34
CA ASN A 100 -6.04 7.97 7.06
C ASN A 100 -5.74 9.43 7.34
N THR A 101 -6.65 10.07 8.09
CA THR A 101 -6.39 11.32 8.76
C THR A 101 -5.09 11.09 9.51
N LEU A 102 -4.19 12.05 9.42
CA LEU A 102 -2.90 12.00 10.09
C LEU A 102 -3.05 11.50 11.54
N ASP A 103 -4.09 11.94 12.25
CA ASP A 103 -4.43 11.48 13.60
C ASP A 103 -4.64 9.96 13.74
N ALA A 104 -5.31 9.32 12.78
CA ALA A 104 -5.49 7.86 12.78
C ALA A 104 -4.16 7.15 12.53
N LEU A 105 -3.35 7.65 11.61
CA LEU A 105 -2.00 7.14 11.36
C LEU A 105 -1.12 7.29 12.60
N VAL A 106 -1.08 8.48 13.20
CA VAL A 106 -0.35 8.78 14.45
C VAL A 106 -0.74 7.80 15.54
N LYS A 107 -2.04 7.60 15.81
CA LYS A 107 -2.51 6.66 16.84
C LYS A 107 -2.06 5.24 16.54
N SER A 108 -2.20 4.78 15.30
CA SER A 108 -1.87 3.41 14.92
C SER A 108 -0.36 3.14 14.94
N VAL A 109 0.47 4.10 14.52
CA VAL A 109 1.92 4.03 14.57
C VAL A 109 2.40 4.08 16.02
N ARG A 110 1.82 4.95 16.86
CA ARG A 110 2.15 5.05 18.29
C ARG A 110 1.94 3.74 19.04
N ILE A 111 0.91 2.97 18.69
CA ILE A 111 0.66 1.65 19.29
C ILE A 111 1.77 0.64 18.92
N LEU A 112 2.31 0.72 17.70
CA LEU A 112 3.31 -0.23 17.19
C LEU A 112 4.76 0.20 17.47
N THR A 113 4.97 1.45 17.87
CA THR A 113 6.29 2.02 18.14
C THR A 113 6.60 1.91 19.64
N VAL A 114 7.84 1.58 19.98
CA VAL A 114 8.25 1.61 21.40
C VAL A 114 8.21 3.05 21.93
N LYS A 115 8.08 3.21 23.24
CA LYS A 115 8.05 4.55 23.86
C LYS A 115 9.31 5.34 23.52
N VAL A 116 9.14 6.66 23.35
CA VAL A 116 10.26 7.59 23.15
C VAL A 116 11.29 7.37 24.26
N PRO A 117 12.55 7.05 23.92
CA PRO A 117 13.56 6.74 24.91
C PRO A 117 13.91 7.95 25.76
N ASN A 118 14.02 7.75 27.07
CA ASN A 118 14.65 8.73 27.96
C ASN A 118 16.16 8.55 28.04
N ARG A 119 16.65 7.38 27.63
CA ARG A 119 18.07 7.06 27.61
C ARG A 119 18.58 6.98 26.19
N PRO A 120 19.81 7.44 25.94
CA PRO A 120 20.41 7.43 24.61
C PRO A 120 20.43 6.07 23.90
N GLU A 121 20.61 4.96 24.63
CA GLU A 121 20.74 3.61 24.04
C GLU A 121 19.42 3.09 23.42
N GLY A 122 18.29 3.71 23.78
CA GLY A 122 16.98 3.31 23.27
C GLY A 122 16.63 3.87 21.89
N TRP A 123 17.37 4.86 21.37
CA TRP A 123 17.01 5.55 20.12
C TRP A 123 17.06 4.66 18.90
N ALA A 124 18.07 3.80 18.80
CA ALA A 124 18.15 2.84 17.71
C ALA A 124 16.96 1.86 17.70
N PHE A 125 16.51 1.40 18.87
CA PHE A 125 15.31 0.56 18.98
C PHE A 125 14.04 1.33 18.65
N PHE A 126 13.96 2.59 19.08
CA PHE A 126 12.86 3.50 18.74
C PHE A 126 12.70 3.63 17.23
N PHE A 127 13.75 4.06 16.52
CA PHE A 127 13.70 4.23 15.08
C PHE A 127 13.44 2.91 14.34
N ALA A 128 14.08 1.80 14.74
CA ALA A 128 13.82 0.49 14.14
C ALA A 128 12.35 0.05 14.31
N SER A 129 11.72 0.34 15.46
CA SER A 129 10.30 0.04 15.67
C SER A 129 9.39 0.99 14.90
N LEU A 130 9.74 2.27 14.81
CA LEU A 130 9.00 3.30 14.11
C LEU A 130 8.96 3.04 12.61
N GLU A 131 10.12 2.74 12.01
CA GLU A 131 10.24 2.42 10.59
C GLU A 131 9.44 1.16 10.23
N ARG A 132 9.48 0.14 11.10
CA ARG A 132 8.64 -1.04 10.94
C ARG A 132 7.15 -0.70 11.01
N ALA A 133 6.75 0.19 11.91
CA ALA A 133 5.38 0.67 12.01
C ALA A 133 4.96 1.46 10.76
N PHE A 134 5.83 2.30 10.20
CA PHE A 134 5.59 3.01 8.94
C PHE A 134 5.32 2.06 7.78
N VAL A 135 6.15 1.03 7.64
CA VAL A 135 5.95 -0.02 6.62
C VAL A 135 4.64 -0.76 6.88
N SER A 136 4.39 -1.19 8.11
CA SER A 136 3.19 -1.96 8.46
C SER A 136 1.88 -1.20 8.25
N LYS A 137 1.89 0.13 8.34
CA LYS A 137 0.72 1.00 8.17
C LYS A 137 0.67 1.71 6.83
N ASN A 138 1.58 1.38 5.90
CA ASN A 138 1.70 2.03 4.60
C ASN A 138 1.70 3.57 4.70
N VAL A 139 2.47 4.10 5.66
CA VAL A 139 2.50 5.55 5.94
C VAL A 139 3.10 6.30 4.74
N PRO A 140 2.36 7.25 4.14
CA PRO A 140 2.88 8.12 3.09
C PRO A 140 4.10 8.92 3.55
N GLU A 141 5.11 9.08 2.69
CA GLU A 141 6.36 9.79 3.01
C GLU A 141 6.12 11.18 3.60
N LYS A 142 5.17 11.93 3.01
CA LYS A 142 4.76 13.27 3.44
C LYS A 142 4.30 13.37 4.90
N PHE A 143 3.87 12.27 5.52
CA PHE A 143 3.37 12.25 6.91
C PHE A 143 4.40 11.72 7.90
N LYS A 144 5.51 11.10 7.45
CA LYS A 144 6.47 10.45 8.35
C LYS A 144 7.13 11.44 9.32
N SER A 145 7.56 12.60 8.83
CA SER A 145 8.17 13.63 9.68
C SER A 145 7.19 14.17 10.72
N GLU A 146 5.97 14.47 10.29
CA GLU A 146 4.93 15.01 11.19
C GLU A 146 4.54 13.98 12.27
N ILE A 147 4.43 12.70 11.90
CA ILE A 147 4.22 11.62 12.86
C ILE A 147 5.41 11.52 13.84
N LEU A 148 6.65 11.59 13.34
CA LEU A 148 7.84 11.56 14.20
C LEU A 148 7.84 12.71 15.22
N LEU A 149 7.59 13.95 14.78
CA LEU A 149 7.48 15.12 15.67
C LEU A 149 6.38 14.92 16.72
N ASN A 150 5.21 14.42 16.31
CA ASN A 150 4.10 14.15 17.22
C ASN A 150 4.43 13.07 18.26
N LEU A 151 5.21 12.05 17.89
CA LEU A 151 5.63 10.99 18.80
C LEU A 151 6.62 11.51 19.85
N LEU A 152 7.56 12.36 19.45
CA LEU A 152 8.62 12.91 20.30
C LEU A 152 8.11 13.86 21.38
N GLY A 153 6.98 14.53 21.16
CA GLY A 153 6.38 15.45 22.12
C GLY A 153 7.33 16.58 22.49
N GLU A 154 7.62 16.75 23.78
CA GLU A 154 8.52 17.81 24.28
C GLU A 154 9.92 17.78 23.65
N LYS A 155 10.43 16.60 23.29
CA LYS A 155 11.72 16.47 22.61
C LYS A 155 11.72 17.06 21.20
N ALA A 156 10.56 17.12 20.54
CA ALA A 156 10.42 17.79 19.26
C ALA A 156 10.64 19.30 19.39
N SER A 157 10.15 19.91 20.47
CA SER A 157 10.27 21.36 20.69
C SER A 157 11.73 21.82 20.69
N ASN A 158 12.64 21.05 21.29
CA ASN A 158 14.07 21.38 21.29
C ASN A 158 14.64 21.40 19.86
N VAL A 159 14.29 20.41 19.05
CA VAL A 159 14.75 20.29 17.66
C VAL A 159 14.14 21.42 16.80
N LEU A 160 12.86 21.72 16.98
CA LEU A 160 12.15 22.77 16.22
C LEU A 160 12.72 24.18 16.41
N THR A 161 13.52 24.44 17.46
CA THR A 161 14.09 25.79 17.68
C THR A 161 15.13 26.19 16.64
N TYR A 162 15.75 25.24 15.93
CA TYR A 162 16.87 25.53 15.01
C TYR A 162 16.81 24.79 13.67
N VAL A 163 15.84 23.89 13.46
CA VAL A 163 15.67 23.15 12.20
C VAL A 163 14.84 23.98 11.21
N LYS A 164 15.25 23.99 9.94
CA LYS A 164 14.55 24.74 8.88
C LYS A 164 13.32 23.98 8.36
N ASP A 165 12.36 24.70 7.80
CA ASP A 165 11.10 24.13 7.29
C ASP A 165 11.32 23.07 6.19
N ASP A 166 12.35 23.22 5.35
CA ASP A 166 12.71 22.23 4.32
C ASP A 166 13.22 20.91 4.93
N GLU A 167 13.97 20.98 6.03
CA GLU A 167 14.48 19.82 6.76
C GLU A 167 13.38 19.09 7.53
N LEU A 168 12.36 19.81 8.02
CA LEU A 168 11.19 19.22 8.71
C LEU A 168 10.33 18.38 7.79
N ASN A 169 10.31 18.66 6.48
CA ASN A 169 9.51 17.91 5.52
C ASN A 169 10.20 16.63 5.02
N ASN A 170 11.45 16.36 5.44
CA ASN A 170 12.20 15.18 5.04
C ASN A 170 12.50 14.28 6.26
N TYR A 171 11.93 13.08 6.26
CA TYR A 171 12.06 12.14 7.38
C TYR A 171 13.52 11.76 7.66
N GLU A 172 14.34 11.50 6.64
CA GLU A 172 15.73 11.07 6.81
C GLU A 172 16.61 12.20 7.37
N GLN A 173 16.36 13.45 6.95
CA GLN A 173 17.04 14.61 7.51
C GLN A 173 16.65 14.82 8.97
N LEU A 174 15.34 14.82 9.27
CA LEU A 174 14.86 14.97 10.65
C LEU A 174 15.36 13.86 11.57
N LYS A 175 15.34 12.61 11.11
CA LYS A 175 15.93 11.45 11.82
C LYS A 175 17.41 11.67 12.11
N SER A 176 18.18 12.14 11.14
CA SER A 176 19.62 12.40 11.31
C SER A 176 19.88 13.49 12.35
N ILE A 177 19.07 14.54 12.38
CA ILE A 177 19.16 15.62 13.38
C ILE A 177 18.87 15.09 14.78
N ILE A 178 17.84 14.26 14.93
CA ILE A 178 17.47 13.67 16.23
C ILE A 178 18.52 12.69 16.72
N LEU A 179 19.04 11.83 15.84
CA LEU A 179 20.12 10.91 16.18
C LEU A 179 21.37 11.70 16.61
N ARG A 180 21.72 12.79 15.91
CA ARG A 180 22.84 13.65 16.31
C ARG A 180 22.66 14.25 17.71
N GLU A 181 21.44 14.66 18.07
CA GLU A 181 21.15 15.29 19.36
C GLU A 181 21.10 14.28 20.51
N TYR A 182 20.55 13.08 20.27
CA TYR A 182 20.17 12.16 21.34
C TYR A 182 20.80 10.77 21.32
N GLU A 183 21.38 10.32 20.20
CA GLU A 183 22.11 9.04 20.14
C GLU A 183 23.50 9.22 20.79
N PRO A 184 23.98 8.26 21.61
CA PRO A 184 25.34 8.33 22.11
C PRO A 184 26.34 8.29 20.98
N SER A 185 27.40 9.07 21.13
CA SER A 185 28.63 8.84 20.39
C SER A 185 29.20 7.45 20.68
N ALA A 186 29.99 6.93 19.74
CA ALA A 186 30.72 5.68 19.92
C ALA A 186 31.53 5.67 21.24
N ASN A 187 32.20 6.78 21.56
CA ASN A 187 32.98 6.92 22.79
C ASN A 187 32.12 6.79 24.07
N GLN A 188 30.89 7.31 24.06
CA GLN A 188 29.98 7.15 25.18
C GLN A 188 29.59 5.67 25.38
N PHE A 189 29.30 4.93 24.30
CA PHE A 189 29.06 3.49 24.41
C PHE A 189 30.27 2.71 24.95
N LEU A 190 31.48 3.06 24.50
CA LEU A 190 32.71 2.47 25.02
C LEU A 190 32.91 2.76 26.51
N GLU A 191 32.71 4.02 26.93
CA GLU A 191 32.79 4.39 28.34
C GLU A 191 31.73 3.68 29.18
N GLN A 192 30.50 3.61 28.70
CA GLN A 192 29.43 2.89 29.38
C GLN A 192 29.76 1.41 29.53
N PHE A 193 30.29 0.77 28.49
CA PHE A 193 30.73 -0.62 28.54
C PHE A 193 31.83 -0.82 29.59
N LYS A 194 32.85 0.05 29.60
CA LYS A 194 33.98 -0.01 30.56
C LYS A 194 33.55 0.24 32.00
N LYS A 195 32.63 1.18 32.24
CA LYS A 195 32.18 1.60 33.57
C LYS A 195 30.93 0.86 34.04
N ALA A 196 30.35 -0.01 33.21
CA ALA A 196 29.13 -0.73 33.54
C ALA A 196 29.33 -1.61 34.78
N THR A 197 28.38 -1.51 35.69
CA THR A 197 28.24 -2.41 36.84
C THR A 197 26.82 -2.96 36.88
N ARG A 198 26.65 -4.15 37.44
CA ARG A 198 25.32 -4.78 37.59
C ARG A 198 24.44 -3.92 38.48
N HIS A 199 23.23 -3.62 38.03
CA HIS A 199 22.27 -2.92 38.89
C HIS A 199 21.71 -3.84 39.99
N PRO A 200 21.26 -3.29 41.13
CA PRO A 200 20.71 -4.10 42.23
C PRO A 200 19.54 -5.00 41.81
N ASN A 201 18.68 -4.49 40.91
CA ASN A 201 17.45 -5.16 40.46
C ASN A 201 17.62 -5.94 39.14
N GLU A 202 18.84 -6.13 38.66
CA GLU A 202 19.13 -6.72 37.35
C GLU A 202 19.73 -8.12 37.50
N THR A 203 19.19 -9.14 36.81
CA THR A 203 19.81 -10.47 36.79
C THR A 203 21.13 -10.45 36.01
N PHE A 204 22.02 -11.42 36.23
CA PHE A 204 23.25 -11.50 35.43
C PHE A 204 22.98 -11.69 33.93
N ILE A 205 21.86 -12.32 33.55
CA ILE A 205 21.44 -12.45 32.15
C ILE A 205 21.12 -11.06 31.59
N GLN A 206 20.32 -10.26 32.30
CA GLN A 206 20.00 -8.90 31.88
C GLN A 206 21.25 -8.02 31.78
N TYR A 207 22.17 -8.13 32.75
CA TYR A 207 23.45 -7.43 32.74
C TYR A 207 24.31 -7.80 31.54
N THR A 208 24.40 -9.09 31.24
CA THR A 208 25.14 -9.60 30.07
C THR A 208 24.53 -9.07 28.79
N SER A 209 23.20 -9.13 28.64
CA SER A 209 22.50 -8.58 27.48
C SER A 209 22.77 -7.08 27.31
N ARG A 210 22.80 -6.31 28.40
CA ARG A 210 23.13 -4.88 28.37
C ARG A 210 24.57 -4.61 27.92
N LEU A 211 25.55 -5.37 28.43
CA LEU A 211 26.94 -5.27 28.00
C LEU A 211 27.12 -5.61 26.52
N ILE A 212 26.54 -6.74 26.07
CA ILE A 212 26.59 -7.16 24.67
C ILE A 212 25.99 -6.10 23.76
N THR A 213 24.82 -5.56 24.15
CA THR A 213 24.13 -4.53 23.37
C THR A 213 25.00 -3.28 23.24
N ASN A 214 25.56 -2.77 24.34
CA ASN A 214 26.43 -1.60 24.32
C ASN A 214 27.68 -1.82 23.45
N TRP A 215 28.31 -2.99 23.56
CA TRP A 215 29.47 -3.34 22.74
C TRP A 215 29.12 -3.42 21.25
N GLN A 216 28.02 -4.10 20.90
CA GLN A 216 27.58 -4.21 19.50
C GLN A 216 27.26 -2.85 18.89
N TYR A 217 26.62 -1.94 19.64
CA TYR A 217 26.37 -0.57 19.18
C TYR A 217 27.67 0.20 18.98
N TYR A 218 28.64 0.07 19.90
CA TYR A 218 29.96 0.66 19.72
C TYR A 218 30.62 0.22 18.41
N LEU A 219 30.66 -1.10 18.17
CA LEU A 219 31.23 -1.68 16.94
C LEU A 219 30.49 -1.20 15.68
N LYS A 220 29.16 -1.10 15.74
CA LYS A 220 28.33 -0.60 14.64
C LYS A 220 28.68 0.85 14.30
N LEU A 221 28.78 1.74 15.29
CA LEU A 221 29.13 3.15 15.07
C LEU A 221 30.56 3.32 14.57
N ARG A 222 31.48 2.45 15.01
CA ARG A 222 32.86 2.37 14.50
C ARG A 222 33.01 1.64 13.16
N LYS A 223 31.89 1.16 12.59
CA LYS A 223 31.79 0.48 11.29
C LYS A 223 32.73 -0.75 11.20
N VAL A 224 32.83 -1.51 12.29
CA VAL A 224 33.65 -2.72 12.32
C VAL A 224 32.98 -3.82 11.48
N SER A 225 33.63 -4.23 10.39
CA SER A 225 33.10 -5.25 9.46
C SER A 225 33.73 -6.62 9.62
N ASP A 226 34.92 -6.72 10.21
CA ASP A 226 35.70 -7.95 10.30
C ASP A 226 36.58 -8.00 11.56
N PHE A 227 37.26 -9.13 11.75
CA PHE A 227 38.09 -9.41 12.91
C PHE A 227 39.36 -8.53 12.95
N ASP A 228 39.93 -8.17 11.80
CA ASP A 228 41.14 -7.37 11.74
C ASP A 228 40.85 -5.92 12.16
N ILE A 229 39.74 -5.35 11.69
CA ILE A 229 39.26 -4.04 12.12
C ILE A 229 38.95 -4.03 13.62
N LEU A 230 38.38 -5.11 14.15
CA LEU A 230 38.14 -5.24 15.59
C LEU A 230 39.46 -5.19 16.39
N ASN A 231 40.49 -5.90 15.95
CA ASN A 231 41.80 -5.88 16.60
C ASN A 231 42.43 -4.49 16.56
N ASP A 232 42.39 -3.83 15.40
CA ASP A 232 42.88 -2.46 15.23
C ASP A 232 42.15 -1.49 16.17
N LEU A 233 40.83 -1.62 16.29
CA LEU A 233 40.02 -0.77 17.17
C LEU A 233 40.40 -0.96 18.65
N ILE A 234 40.54 -2.21 19.11
CA ILE A 234 40.93 -2.52 20.49
C ILE A 234 42.30 -1.93 20.81
N VAL A 235 43.26 -2.07 19.90
CA VAL A 235 44.62 -1.51 20.09
C VAL A 235 44.58 0.03 20.10
N SER A 236 43.83 0.64 19.18
CA SER A 236 43.70 2.09 19.10
C SER A 236 43.04 2.67 20.35
N ASP A 237 41.99 2.04 20.85
CA ASP A 237 41.33 2.41 22.11
C ASP A 237 42.27 2.28 23.31
N LYS A 238 43.16 1.27 23.31
CA LYS A 238 44.16 1.10 24.35
C LYS A 238 45.20 2.22 24.31
N ILE A 239 45.76 2.53 23.15
CA ILE A 239 46.71 3.63 22.95
C ILE A 239 46.05 4.94 23.39
N PHE A 240 44.85 5.22 22.89
CA PHE A 240 44.10 6.43 23.22
C PHE A 240 43.87 6.57 24.73
N SER A 241 43.51 5.47 25.43
CA SER A 241 43.30 5.49 26.89
C SER A 241 44.56 5.78 27.71
N SER A 242 45.75 5.64 27.12
CA SER A 242 47.02 5.96 27.77
C SER A 242 47.52 7.39 27.52
N LEU A 243 46.82 8.16 26.69
CA LEU A 243 47.23 9.52 26.36
C LEU A 243 46.95 10.50 27.50
N GLU A 244 47.82 11.49 27.63
CA GLU A 244 47.56 12.67 28.44
C GLU A 244 46.36 13.45 27.88
N LYS A 245 45.64 14.16 28.75
CA LYS A 245 44.40 14.86 28.42
C LYS A 245 44.54 15.81 27.22
N GLU A 246 45.68 16.51 27.13
CA GLU A 246 45.94 17.46 26.05
C GLU A 246 46.08 16.75 24.69
N VAL A 247 46.91 15.71 24.62
CA VAL A 247 47.12 14.90 23.41
C VAL A 247 45.81 14.22 22.99
N ALA A 248 45.08 13.62 23.94
CA ALA A 248 43.79 12.99 23.69
C ALA A 248 42.76 13.97 23.09
N SER A 249 42.78 15.23 23.55
CA SER A 249 41.90 16.29 23.03
C SER A 249 42.27 16.64 21.58
N HIS A 250 43.57 16.80 21.27
CA HIS A 250 44.03 17.05 19.91
C HIS A 250 43.60 15.93 18.95
N ILE A 251 43.87 14.68 19.32
CA ILE A 251 43.49 13.51 18.53
C ILE A 251 41.96 13.44 18.33
N SER A 252 41.17 13.75 19.36
CA SER A 252 39.70 13.76 19.25
C SER A 252 39.19 14.76 18.21
N VAL A 253 39.76 15.97 18.20
CA VAL A 253 39.41 17.00 17.20
C VAL A 253 39.77 16.54 15.79
N ARG A 254 40.95 15.95 15.64
CA ARG A 254 41.49 15.40 14.40
C ARG A 254 40.66 14.24 13.84
N ALA A 255 40.20 13.33 14.70
CA ALA A 255 39.40 12.17 14.32
C ALA A 255 37.92 12.52 14.05
N GLY A 256 37.41 13.57 14.70
CA GLY A 256 36.00 13.94 14.61
C GLY A 256 35.09 12.81 15.09
N ASN A 257 34.18 12.36 14.22
CA ASN A 257 33.27 11.25 14.51
C ASN A 257 33.89 9.86 14.22
N ASP A 258 35.07 9.80 13.61
CA ASP A 258 35.72 8.54 13.24
C ASP A 258 36.83 8.15 14.24
N TRP A 259 37.73 7.26 13.85
CA TRP A 259 38.90 6.83 14.61
C TRP A 259 40.09 6.54 13.70
N PHE A 260 41.30 6.61 14.24
CA PHE A 260 42.52 6.25 13.52
C PHE A 260 42.91 4.81 13.81
N ARG A 261 43.35 4.08 12.78
CA ARG A 261 43.99 2.77 12.98
C ARG A 261 45.29 2.91 13.79
N PRO A 262 45.81 1.83 14.41
CA PRO A 262 46.92 1.94 15.36
C PRO A 262 48.13 2.72 14.84
N LEU A 263 48.61 2.39 13.63
CA LEU A 263 49.78 3.06 13.04
C LEU A 263 49.51 4.53 12.67
N GLU A 264 48.30 4.85 12.22
CA GLU A 264 47.91 6.22 11.90
C GLU A 264 47.80 7.05 13.18
N LEU A 265 47.16 6.48 14.22
CA LEU A 265 47.05 7.10 15.53
C LEU A 265 48.42 7.43 16.11
N SER A 266 49.35 6.47 16.10
CA SER A 266 50.72 6.67 16.58
C SER A 266 51.44 7.80 15.82
N LYS A 267 51.35 7.82 14.49
CA LYS A 267 51.97 8.89 13.68
C LYS A 267 51.44 10.28 14.04
N GLU A 268 50.13 10.40 14.28
CA GLU A 268 49.52 11.67 14.66
C GLU A 268 49.94 12.13 16.06
N ILE A 269 50.06 11.19 16.99
CA ILE A 269 50.58 11.47 18.33
C ILE A 269 52.04 11.95 18.25
N ASP A 270 52.89 11.26 17.48
CA ASP A 270 54.30 11.62 17.31
C ASP A 270 54.45 13.00 16.64
N LEU A 271 53.62 13.30 15.63
CA LEU A 271 53.59 14.60 14.96
C LEU A 271 53.23 15.72 15.94
N TYR A 272 52.19 15.52 16.75
CA TYR A 272 51.77 16.48 17.76
C TYR A 272 52.89 16.72 18.79
N ASN A 273 53.47 15.66 19.34
CA ASN A 273 54.53 15.75 20.33
C ASN A 273 55.77 16.47 19.77
N THR A 274 56.19 16.13 18.54
CA THR A 274 57.32 16.79 17.87
C THR A 274 57.06 18.28 17.67
N SER A 275 55.82 18.68 17.35
CA SER A 275 55.46 20.09 17.20
C SER A 275 55.46 20.85 18.52
N ARG A 276 55.02 20.19 19.60
CA ARG A 276 54.98 20.74 20.96
C ARG A 276 56.37 20.93 21.55
N GLU A 277 57.30 20.00 21.30
CA GLU A 277 58.70 20.11 21.74
C GLU A 277 59.47 21.25 21.06
N ARG A 278 58.99 21.73 19.91
CA ARG A 278 59.63 22.80 19.13
C ARG A 278 59.04 24.19 19.39
N ALA A 279 57.92 24.30 20.10
CA ALA A 279 57.20 25.54 20.41
C ALA A 279 57.60 26.07 21.79
#